data_AF-X0XEM4-F1
#
_entry.id   AF-X0XEM4-F1
#
_cell.length_a   1.000
_cell.length_b   1.000
_cell.length_c   1.000
_cell.angle_alpha   90.00
_cell.angle_beta   90.00
_cell.angle_gamma   90.00
#
_symmetry.space_group_name_H-M   'P 1'
#
loop_
_entity.id
_entity.type
_entity.pdbx_description
1 polymer ?
#
loop_
_entity_poly.entity_id
_entity_poly.type
_entity_poly.pdbx_seq_one_letter_code
_entity_poly.pdbx_strand_id
1 'polypeptide(L)' 'MTKYQPKLSLHGHIHESPDVTSRWYAKLGRTICIQPGQLNEFTYVTIDLSTMKFDRIKDTQGSKKVEG' A
#
# COMPACT_ATOMS: atom_id res chain seq x y z
N MET A 1 -21.13 -13.64 11.59
CA MET A 1 -19.84 -12.96 11.29
C MET A 1 -18.70 -13.94 11.58
N THR A 2 -17.74 -14.05 10.67
CA THR A 2 -16.76 -15.15 10.59
C THR A 2 -15.89 -15.28 11.84
N LYS A 3 -15.82 -16.49 12.40
CA LYS A 3 -15.02 -16.86 13.59
C LYS A 3 -13.55 -16.42 13.50
N TYR A 4 -13.03 -16.28 12.27
CA TYR A 4 -11.66 -15.90 11.98
C TYR A 4 -11.63 -14.73 11.00
N GLN A 5 -11.59 -13.51 11.54
CA GLN A 5 -11.34 -12.31 10.75
C GLN A 5 -9.82 -12.17 10.51
N PRO A 6 -9.35 -12.04 9.25
CA PRO A 6 -7.93 -11.88 8.97
C PRO A 6 -7.41 -10.54 9.50
N LYS A 7 -6.16 -10.49 9.96
CA LYS A 7 -5.54 -9.24 10.42
C LYS A 7 -5.12 -8.32 9.26
N LEU A 8 -4.84 -8.90 8.10
CA LEU A 8 -4.34 -8.22 6.92
C LEU A 8 -5.05 -8.76 5.67
N SER A 9 -5.42 -7.86 4.76
CA SER A 9 -5.87 -8.20 3.41
C SER A 9 -5.09 -7.35 2.41
N LEU A 10 -4.57 -7.99 1.36
CA LEU A 10 -3.75 -7.36 0.33
C LEU A 10 -4.52 -7.39 -0.99
N HIS A 11 -4.68 -6.23 -1.60
CA HIS A 11 -5.46 -6.08 -2.82
C HIS A 11 -4.62 -5.49 -3.94
N GLY A 12 -4.64 -6.15 -5.11
CA GLY A 12 -4.27 -5.56 -6.39
C GLY A 12 -5.53 -5.14 -7.17
N HIS A 13 -5.36 -4.31 -8.21
CA HIS A 13 -6.34 -3.98 -9.27
C HIS A 13 -7.24 -2.74 -9.15
N ILE A 14 -7.33 -2.01 -8.03
CA ILE A 14 -8.12 -0.75 -7.97
C ILE A 14 -7.19 0.45 -8.14
N HIS A 15 -6.91 0.84 -9.37
CA HIS A 15 -5.88 1.84 -9.70
C HIS A 15 -6.16 3.24 -9.11
N GLU A 16 -7.42 3.59 -8.83
CA GLU A 16 -7.85 4.99 -8.63
C GLU A 16 -8.03 5.43 -7.16
N SER A 17 -8.12 4.52 -6.17
CA SER A 17 -8.43 4.92 -4.78
C SER A 17 -7.39 5.87 -4.17
N PRO A 18 -6.06 5.60 -4.27
CA PRO A 18 -5.06 6.52 -3.73
C PRO A 18 -5.04 7.87 -4.44
N ASP A 19 -5.34 7.92 -5.74
CA ASP A 19 -5.28 9.16 -6.51
C ASP A 19 -6.52 10.04 -6.29
N VAL A 20 -7.68 9.44 -6.11
CA VAL A 20 -8.93 10.18 -5.86
C VAL A 20 -9.04 10.61 -4.40
N THR A 21 -8.56 9.78 -3.46
CA THR A 21 -8.85 9.98 -2.03
C THR A 21 -7.61 10.15 -1.15
N SER A 22 -6.39 9.99 -1.69
CA SER A 22 -5.13 9.89 -0.93
C SER A 22 -5.08 8.71 0.06
N ARG A 23 -6.09 7.84 0.08
CA ARG A 23 -6.17 6.66 0.96
C ARG A 23 -5.79 5.40 0.20
N TRP A 24 -4.73 4.77 0.67
CA TRP A 24 -4.16 3.51 0.14
C TRP A 24 -4.27 2.35 1.13
N TYR A 25 -4.85 2.59 2.31
CA TYR A 25 -5.23 1.56 3.26
C TYR A 25 -6.46 1.99 4.06
N ALA A 26 -7.17 1.01 4.61
CA ALA A 26 -8.31 1.22 5.49
C ALA A 26 -8.37 0.12 6.56
N LYS A 27 -9.15 0.36 7.61
CA LYS A 27 -9.41 -0.63 8.66
C LYS A 27 -10.88 -1.04 8.62
N LEU A 28 -11.14 -2.32 8.35
CA LEU A 28 -12.47 -2.92 8.39
C LEU A 28 -12.55 -3.85 9.61
N GLY A 29 -13.16 -3.37 10.70
CA GLY A 29 -13.12 -4.07 11.99
C GLY A 29 -11.68 -4.23 12.48
N ARG A 30 -11.16 -5.47 12.55
CA ARG A 30 -9.77 -5.76 12.92
C ARG A 30 -8.85 -6.03 11.72
N THR A 31 -9.40 -6.02 10.50
CA THR A 31 -8.63 -6.24 9.28
C THR A 31 -8.07 -4.92 8.79
N ILE A 32 -6.77 -4.88 8.55
CA ILE A 32 -6.12 -3.80 7.80
C ILE A 32 -6.16 -4.23 6.33
N CYS A 33 -6.82 -3.43 5.50
CA CYS A 33 -6.90 -3.65 4.06
C CYS A 33 -5.91 -2.71 3.39
N ILE A 34 -4.90 -3.27 2.72
CA ILE A 34 -3.86 -2.50 2.02
C ILE A 34 -4.09 -2.63 0.52
N GLN A 35 -4.07 -1.49 -0.14
CA GLN A 35 -4.28 -1.38 -1.57
C GLN A 35 -3.29 -0.32 -2.09
N PRO A 36 -2.08 -0.73 -2.51
CA PRO A 36 -1.01 0.19 -2.88
C PRO A 36 -1.41 1.16 -4.00
N GLY A 37 -2.37 0.75 -4.83
CA GLY A 37 -2.61 1.34 -6.13
C GLY A 37 -1.43 1.08 -7.06
N GLN A 38 -1.73 0.93 -8.35
CA GLN A 38 -0.70 0.97 -9.38
C GLN A 38 -1.08 2.09 -10.33
N LEU A 39 -0.15 3.00 -10.53
CA LEU A 39 -0.25 4.10 -11.49
C LEU A 39 0.87 3.91 -12.51
N ASN A 40 1.50 5.01 -12.94
CA ASN A 40 2.59 4.99 -13.90
C ASN A 40 3.95 4.63 -13.27
N GLU A 41 4.11 4.82 -11.96
CA GLU A 41 5.37 4.61 -11.23
C GLU A 41 5.35 3.32 -10.42
N PHE A 42 6.50 2.65 -10.32
CA PHE A 42 6.64 1.44 -9.51
C PHE A 42 6.31 1.77 -8.05
N THR A 43 5.26 1.15 -7.52
CA THR A 43 4.74 1.43 -6.18
C THR A 43 4.66 0.13 -5.40
N TYR A 44 5.16 0.15 -4.17
CA TYR A 44 5.12 -1.00 -3.28
C TYR A 44 4.87 -0.58 -1.82
N VAL A 45 4.52 -1.56 -0.98
CA VAL A 45 4.30 -1.35 0.45
C VAL A 45 5.19 -2.31 1.22
N THR A 46 5.96 -1.79 2.17
CA THR A 46 6.67 -2.59 3.18
C THR A 46 5.79 -2.76 4.40
N ILE A 47 5.77 -3.96 4.98
CA ILE A 47 4.94 -4.28 6.15
C ILE A 47 5.81 -4.98 7.20
N ASP A 48 5.92 -4.38 8.38
CA ASP A 48 6.43 -5.07 9.56
C ASP A 48 5.28 -5.84 10.21
N LEU A 49 5.34 -7.18 10.14
CA LEU A 49 4.29 -8.05 10.67
C LEU A 49 4.26 -8.12 12.20
N SER A 50 5.35 -7.76 12.88
CA SER A 50 5.42 -7.76 14.35
C SER A 50 4.74 -6.53 14.94
N THR A 51 4.96 -5.36 14.33
CA THR A 51 4.41 -4.08 14.79
C THR A 51 3.15 -3.67 14.03
N MET A 52 2.84 -4.34 12.91
CA MET A 52 1.80 -3.95 11.95
C MET A 52 1.99 -2.49 11.50
N LYS A 53 3.24 -2.07 11.25
CA LYS A 53 3.56 -0.82 10.59
C LYS A 53 3.68 -1.03 9.09
N PHE A 54 3.29 -0.03 8.31
CA PHE A 54 3.28 -0.10 6.85
C PHE A 54 3.69 1.24 6.24
N ASP A 55 4.58 1.17 5.27
CA ASP A 55 5.05 2.33 4.52
C ASP A 55 4.80 2.09 3.03
N ARG A 56 4.20 3.07 2.37
CA ARG A 56 3.97 3.05 0.92
C ARG A 56 5.05 3.86 0.24
N ILE A 57 5.75 3.23 -0.69
CA ILE A 57 6.87 3.80 -1.41
C ILE A 57 6.51 3.88 -2.90
N LYS A 58 6.78 5.04 -3.50
CA LYS A 58 6.75 5.27 -4.95
C LYS A 58 8.20 5.36 -5.40
N ASP A 59 8.65 4.44 -6.25
CA ASP A 59 9.97 4.50 -6.87
C ASP A 59 9.90 5.39 -8.11
N THR A 60 10.32 6.64 -7.94
CA THR A 60 10.56 7.58 -9.03
C THR A 60 11.95 7.30 -9.62
N GLN A 61 12.10 6.27 -10.44
CA GLN A 61 13.33 6.11 -11.22
C GLN A 61 13.40 7.22 -12.28
N GLY A 62 14.08 8.31 -11.93
CA GLY A 62 14.29 9.44 -12.82
C GLY A 62 14.94 10.68 -12.19
N SER A 63 15.87 10.55 -11.24
CA SER A 63 16.82 11.63 -10.83
C SER A 63 17.93 11.10 -9.93
N LYS A 64 18.84 10.29 -10.47
CA LYS A 64 20.24 10.33 -10.04
C LYS A 64 21.05 10.76 -11.24
N LYS A 65 21.21 12.08 -11.42
CA LYS A 65 22.39 12.59 -12.12
C LYS A 65 23.58 12.11 -11.30
N VAL A 66 24.38 11.24 -11.89
CA VAL A 66 25.75 11.02 -11.44
C VAL A 66 26.48 12.34 -11.62
N GLU A 67 26.77 13.03 -10.51
CA GLU A 67 27.80 14.06 -10.51
C GLU A 67 29.15 13.36 -10.50
N GLY A 68 29.91 13.62 -11.56
CA GLY A 68 31.30 13.23 -11.79
C GLY A 68 31.84 14.09 -12.93
#